data_AF-A0A8E2ALJ1-F1
#
_entry.id   AF-A0A8E2ALJ1-F1
#
_cell.length_a   1.000
_cell.length_b   1.000
_cell.length_c   1.000
_cell.angle_alpha   90.00
_cell.angle_beta   90.00
_cell.angle_gamma   90.00
#
_symmetry.space_group_name_H-M   'P 1'
#
loop_
_entity.id
_entity.type
_entity.pdbx_description
1 polymer ?
#
loop_
_entity_poly.entity_id
_entity_poly.type
_entity_poly.pdbx_seq_one_letter_code
_entity_poly.pdbx_strand_id
1 'polypeptide(L)'
;MGHVPVNAFPPTPVPDAGVGASSALWTSRLSASFGAIADQIAAASKALASVELPPTASDPSAAGPAAGADGALAARLEAIERSQERLAEELDAVRGQLTRLNGSVMGKEKAERPVSPEVKEEMRERQEGVEVRQEADIRTLAGAVQELGAKVEGIIETIKLDQARLYARLMNSIVTVNKMPIKAPPMANGKPPQNFPATKGEFEHLTKERYEALLKSYGQPIKGDTNAKREALREFIGLPGETADGKK
;
A
#
# COMPACT_ATOMS: atom_id res chain seq x y z
N MET A 1 -9.64 37.29 -80.06
CA MET A 1 -8.72 36.43 -79.30
C MET A 1 -8.81 36.86 -77.84
N GLY A 2 -9.60 36.15 -77.05
CA GLY A 2 -9.91 36.51 -75.65
C GLY A 2 -9.08 35.66 -74.69
N HIS A 3 -8.38 36.33 -73.79
CA HIS A 3 -7.64 35.71 -72.68
C HIS A 3 -8.60 35.35 -71.55
N VAL A 4 -8.63 34.08 -71.16
CA VAL A 4 -9.36 33.58 -69.98
C VAL A 4 -8.41 33.60 -68.78
N PRO A 5 -8.79 34.18 -67.63
CA PRO A 5 -7.97 34.14 -66.42
C PRO A 5 -8.14 32.80 -65.69
N VAL A 6 -7.01 32.25 -65.25
CA VAL A 6 -6.90 31.01 -64.47
C VAL A 6 -7.24 31.33 -63.01
N ASN A 7 -8.31 30.71 -62.51
CA ASN A 7 -8.78 30.84 -61.12
C ASN A 7 -7.85 30.07 -60.18
N ALA A 8 -7.15 30.78 -59.29
CA ALA A 8 -6.35 30.19 -58.22
C ALA A 8 -7.27 29.78 -57.05
N PHE A 9 -7.32 28.47 -56.75
CA PHE A 9 -8.00 27.95 -55.57
C PHE A 9 -7.14 28.20 -54.31
N PRO A 10 -7.73 28.65 -53.18
CA PRO A 10 -7.01 28.77 -51.92
C PRO A 10 -6.72 27.38 -51.31
N PRO A 11 -5.55 27.18 -50.67
CA PRO A 11 -5.23 25.93 -50.00
C PRO A 11 -6.13 25.74 -48.77
N THR A 12 -6.83 24.61 -48.72
CA THR A 12 -7.60 24.19 -47.54
C THR A 12 -6.65 23.73 -46.44
N PRO A 13 -6.81 24.21 -45.18
CA PRO A 13 -5.98 23.79 -44.06
C PRO A 13 -6.31 22.34 -43.66
N VAL A 14 -5.27 21.50 -43.59
CA VAL A 14 -5.36 20.10 -43.18
C VAL A 14 -5.36 20.05 -41.64
N PRO A 15 -6.37 19.47 -40.97
CA PRO A 15 -6.40 19.33 -39.52
C PRO A 15 -5.60 18.09 -39.09
N ASP A 16 -4.31 18.25 -38.82
CA ASP A 16 -3.42 17.18 -38.34
C ASP A 16 -2.93 17.47 -36.90
N ALA A 17 -3.77 17.18 -35.88
CA ALA A 17 -3.40 17.39 -34.46
C ALA A 17 -4.22 16.58 -33.42
N GLY A 18 -4.98 15.55 -33.80
CA GLY A 18 -6.03 14.99 -32.91
C GLY A 18 -5.60 13.94 -31.88
N VAL A 19 -4.55 13.15 -32.11
CA VAL A 19 -4.35 11.90 -31.36
C VAL A 19 -3.46 12.07 -30.12
N GLY A 20 -2.55 13.04 -30.11
CA GLY A 20 -1.65 13.31 -28.96
C GLY A 20 -2.33 13.99 -27.76
N ALA A 21 -3.43 14.72 -27.98
CA ALA A 21 -4.09 15.50 -26.94
C ALA A 21 -4.72 14.61 -25.85
N SER A 22 -5.24 13.43 -26.21
CA SER A 22 -5.94 12.56 -25.27
C SER A 22 -4.99 11.89 -24.25
N SER A 23 -3.79 11.51 -24.70
CA SER A 23 -2.77 10.91 -23.82
C SER A 23 -2.18 11.93 -22.85
N ALA A 24 -1.91 13.16 -23.31
CA ALA A 24 -1.43 14.25 -22.47
C ALA A 24 -2.46 14.68 -21.41
N LEU A 25 -3.75 14.65 -21.74
CA LEU A 25 -4.81 14.94 -20.77
C LEU A 25 -4.92 13.84 -19.70
N TRP A 26 -4.70 12.57 -20.06
CA TRP A 26 -4.74 11.46 -19.11
C TRP A 26 -3.58 11.50 -18.12
N THR A 27 -2.35 11.70 -18.59
CA THR A 27 -1.16 11.84 -17.71
C THR A 27 -1.29 13.04 -16.78
N SER A 28 -1.76 14.18 -17.29
CA SER A 28 -2.05 15.36 -16.46
C SER A 28 -3.06 15.06 -15.35
N ARG A 29 -4.14 14.33 -15.68
CA ARG A 29 -5.18 13.97 -14.69
C ARG A 29 -4.66 13.00 -13.62
N LEU A 30 -3.78 12.08 -14.00
CA LEU A 30 -3.11 11.17 -13.07
C LEU A 30 -2.12 11.89 -12.14
N SER A 31 -1.29 12.78 -12.68
CA SER A 31 -0.40 13.60 -11.86
C SER A 31 -1.20 14.46 -10.88
N ALA A 32 -2.34 15.01 -11.30
CA ALA A 32 -3.23 15.76 -10.43
C ALA A 32 -3.85 14.88 -9.32
N SER A 33 -4.27 13.64 -9.64
CA SER A 33 -4.82 12.74 -8.63
C SER A 33 -3.77 12.29 -7.60
N PHE A 34 -2.54 11.99 -8.04
CA PHE A 34 -1.46 11.66 -7.12
C PHE A 34 -1.05 12.83 -6.24
N GLY A 35 -1.04 14.06 -6.78
CA GLY A 35 -0.83 15.28 -6.00
C GLY A 35 -1.89 15.45 -4.92
N ALA A 36 -3.18 15.31 -5.28
CA ALA A 36 -4.29 15.41 -4.33
C ALA A 36 -4.20 14.36 -3.21
N ILE A 37 -3.84 13.11 -3.53
CA ILE A 37 -3.66 12.04 -2.54
C ILE A 37 -2.48 12.36 -1.61
N ALA A 38 -1.35 12.85 -2.16
CA ALA A 38 -0.19 13.22 -1.36
C ALA A 38 -0.52 14.37 -0.39
N ASP A 39 -1.26 15.38 -0.85
CA ASP A 39 -1.73 16.48 -0.01
C ASP A 39 -2.69 15.98 1.08
N GLN A 40 -3.57 15.03 0.76
CA GLN A 40 -4.51 14.44 1.71
C GLN A 40 -3.79 13.61 2.79
N ILE A 41 -2.75 12.85 2.42
CA ILE A 41 -1.89 12.11 3.36
C ILE A 41 -1.10 13.09 4.25
N ALA A 42 -0.56 14.15 3.67
CA ALA A 42 0.17 15.18 4.42
C ALA A 42 -0.75 15.93 5.40
N ALA A 43 -1.97 16.27 4.98
CA ALA A 43 -2.99 16.87 5.83
C ALA A 43 -3.43 15.93 6.95
N ALA A 44 -3.67 14.65 6.65
CA ALA A 44 -4.00 13.64 7.65
C ALA A 44 -2.86 13.41 8.65
N SER A 45 -1.62 13.39 8.18
CA SER A 45 -0.43 13.26 9.04
C SER A 45 -0.28 14.48 9.95
N LYS A 46 -0.51 15.69 9.44
CA LYS A 46 -0.55 16.91 10.26
C LYS A 46 -1.69 16.89 11.27
N ALA A 47 -2.88 16.44 10.88
CA ALA A 47 -4.02 16.30 11.77
C ALA A 47 -3.72 15.32 12.91
N LEU A 48 -3.08 14.17 12.61
CA LEU A 48 -2.63 13.20 13.61
C LEU A 48 -1.53 13.75 14.52
N ALA A 49 -0.61 14.54 13.97
CA ALA A 49 0.43 15.21 14.76
C ALA A 49 -0.13 16.33 15.65
N SER A 50 -1.22 16.99 15.23
CA SER A 50 -1.94 17.99 16.02
C SER A 50 -3.00 17.41 16.95
N VAL A 51 -3.21 16.08 16.97
CA VAL A 51 -3.89 15.43 18.09
C VAL A 51 -2.92 15.49 19.26
N GLU A 52 -2.89 16.68 19.86
CA GLU A 52 -2.26 16.99 21.12
C GLU A 52 -2.83 16.00 22.13
N LEU A 53 -2.01 15.03 22.53
CA LEU A 53 -2.32 14.18 23.66
C LEU A 53 -2.63 15.13 24.81
N PRO A 54 -3.81 15.04 25.46
CA PRO A 54 -4.11 15.89 26.59
C PRO A 54 -2.91 15.78 27.55
N PRO A 55 -2.34 16.92 27.99
CA PRO A 55 -1.16 16.90 28.84
C PRO A 55 -1.47 15.96 29.99
N THR A 56 -0.76 14.84 30.05
CA THR A 56 -0.83 13.91 31.17
C THR A 56 -0.42 14.74 32.37
N ALA A 57 -1.42 15.22 33.10
CA ALA A 57 -1.23 16.01 34.30
C ALA A 57 -0.36 15.19 35.23
N SER A 58 0.86 15.65 35.42
CA SER A 58 1.84 15.14 36.36
C SER A 58 1.40 15.47 37.80
N ASP A 59 0.18 15.08 38.17
CA ASP A 59 -0.34 15.24 39.52
C ASP A 59 -0.77 13.86 40.06
N PRO A 60 0.13 13.14 40.77
CA PRO A 60 -0.09 11.76 41.19
C PRO A 60 -1.06 11.59 42.37
N SER A 61 -1.88 12.59 42.73
CA SER A 61 -2.64 12.58 44.00
C SER A 61 -4.17 12.48 43.87
N ALA A 62 -4.74 12.36 42.66
CA ALA A 62 -6.17 12.18 42.48
C ALA A 62 -6.50 10.80 41.90
N ALA A 63 -6.62 9.80 42.77
CA ALA A 63 -7.16 8.49 42.44
C ALA A 63 -8.67 8.59 42.14
N GLY A 64 -9.01 9.00 40.91
CA GLY A 64 -10.33 8.85 40.30
C GLY A 64 -10.34 7.70 39.28
N PRO A 65 -11.47 7.02 39.06
CA PRO A 65 -11.52 5.75 38.36
C PRO A 65 -11.17 5.90 36.87
N ALA A 66 -10.43 4.92 36.34
CA ALA A 66 -9.86 4.80 35.00
C ALA A 66 -10.85 4.80 33.81
N ALA A 67 -12.07 5.30 33.98
CA ALA A 67 -13.14 5.27 32.99
C ALA A 67 -12.89 6.18 31.75
N GLY A 68 -11.91 7.09 31.81
CA GLY A 68 -11.60 8.00 30.70
C GLY A 68 -10.73 7.40 29.59
N ALA A 69 -9.85 6.44 29.92
CA ALA A 69 -8.92 5.86 28.96
C ALA A 69 -9.63 4.96 27.94
N ASP A 70 -10.64 4.21 28.40
CA ASP A 70 -11.44 3.32 27.55
C ASP A 70 -12.27 4.12 26.54
N GLY A 71 -12.79 5.31 26.93
CA GLY A 71 -13.52 6.19 26.02
C GLY A 71 -12.65 6.75 24.89
N ALA A 72 -11.41 7.13 25.18
CA ALA A 72 -10.47 7.61 24.17
C ALA A 72 -10.05 6.51 23.18
N LEU A 73 -9.87 5.28 23.66
CA LEU A 73 -9.62 4.12 22.80
C LEU A 73 -10.83 3.77 21.94
N ALA A 74 -12.04 3.79 22.50
CA ALA A 74 -13.28 3.55 21.75
C ALA A 74 -13.47 4.57 20.63
N ALA A 75 -13.27 5.87 20.91
CA ALA A 75 -13.37 6.93 19.90
C ALA A 75 -12.31 6.76 18.79
N ARG A 76 -11.10 6.32 19.14
CA ARG A 76 -10.05 6.00 18.15
C ARG A 76 -10.42 4.81 17.28
N LEU A 77 -10.97 3.75 17.85
CA LEU A 77 -11.42 2.58 17.09
C LEU A 77 -12.54 2.95 16.12
N GLU A 78 -13.52 3.74 16.56
CA GLU A 78 -14.61 4.22 15.71
C GLU A 78 -14.11 5.11 14.56
N ALA A 79 -13.14 5.98 14.84
CA ALA A 79 -12.51 6.79 13.79
C ALA A 79 -11.77 5.91 12.75
N ILE A 80 -11.09 4.85 13.22
CA ILE A 80 -10.42 3.89 12.34
C ILE A 80 -11.45 3.14 11.49
N GLU A 81 -12.54 2.63 12.07
CA GLU A 81 -13.60 1.96 11.31
C GLU A 81 -14.20 2.85 10.22
N ARG A 82 -14.56 4.11 10.52
CA ARG A 82 -15.07 5.05 9.50
C ARG A 82 -14.05 5.30 8.38
N SER A 83 -12.76 5.36 8.71
CA SER A 83 -11.72 5.53 7.69
C SER A 83 -11.55 4.28 6.81
N GLN A 84 -11.69 3.09 7.38
CA GLN A 84 -11.66 1.83 6.64
C GLN A 84 -12.87 1.70 5.71
N GLU A 85 -14.07 2.08 6.18
CA GLU A 85 -15.28 2.12 5.37
C GLU A 85 -15.14 3.07 4.18
N ARG A 86 -14.67 4.30 4.42
CA ARG A 86 -14.42 5.28 3.35
C ARG A 86 -13.39 4.79 2.33
N LEU A 87 -12.29 4.16 2.79
CA LEU A 87 -11.29 3.59 1.89
C LEU A 87 -11.87 2.44 1.04
N ALA A 88 -12.78 1.64 1.59
CA ALA A 88 -13.46 0.59 0.84
C ALA A 88 -14.35 1.19 -0.27
N GLU A 89 -15.12 2.24 0.05
CA GLU A 89 -15.93 2.97 -0.93
C GLU A 89 -15.07 3.60 -2.04
N GLU A 90 -13.95 4.22 -1.68
CA GLU A 90 -13.01 4.82 -2.63
C GLU A 90 -12.39 3.76 -3.56
N LEU A 91 -12.02 2.59 -3.04
CA LEU A 91 -11.49 1.47 -3.85
C LEU A 91 -12.53 0.91 -4.82
N ASP A 92 -13.78 0.76 -4.38
CA ASP A 92 -14.86 0.28 -5.26
C ASP A 92 -15.20 1.32 -6.34
N ALA A 93 -15.16 2.61 -6.02
CA ALA A 93 -15.31 3.68 -7.01
C ALA A 93 -14.20 3.64 -8.08
N VAL A 94 -12.93 3.45 -7.66
CA VAL A 94 -11.79 3.31 -8.57
C VAL A 94 -11.92 2.07 -9.44
N ARG A 95 -12.34 0.93 -8.88
CA ARG A 95 -12.63 -0.30 -9.66
C ARG A 95 -13.71 -0.05 -10.70
N GLY A 96 -14.81 0.61 -10.33
CA GLY A 96 -15.89 0.96 -11.27
C GLY A 96 -15.41 1.87 -12.41
N GLN A 97 -14.53 2.82 -12.13
CA GLN A 97 -13.91 3.66 -13.16
C GLN A 97 -13.01 2.85 -14.09
N LEU A 98 -12.22 1.92 -13.55
CA LEU A 98 -11.35 1.05 -14.33
C LEU A 98 -12.17 0.13 -15.25
N THR A 99 -13.25 -0.46 -14.77
CA THR A 99 -14.17 -1.27 -15.58
C THR A 99 -14.83 -0.46 -16.69
N ARG A 100 -15.26 0.77 -16.40
CA ARG A 100 -15.86 1.67 -17.41
C ARG A 100 -14.85 2.07 -18.48
N LEU A 101 -13.61 2.39 -18.10
CA LEU A 101 -12.53 2.70 -19.04
C LEU A 101 -12.23 1.49 -19.92
N ASN A 102 -12.08 0.31 -19.33
CA ASN A 102 -11.79 -0.92 -20.06
C ASN A 102 -12.90 -1.29 -21.07
N GLY A 103 -14.18 -1.11 -20.70
CA GLY A 103 -15.32 -1.29 -21.61
C GLY A 103 -15.39 -0.23 -22.72
N SER A 104 -14.97 1.01 -22.46
CA SER A 104 -14.97 2.08 -23.45
C SER A 104 -13.87 1.94 -24.51
N VAL A 105 -12.76 1.27 -24.20
CA VAL A 105 -11.67 1.01 -25.17
C VAL A 105 -12.07 -0.07 -26.18
N MET A 106 -12.84 -1.07 -25.75
CA MET A 106 -13.25 -2.20 -26.60
C MET A 106 -14.48 -1.91 -27.49
N GLY A 107 -15.22 -0.82 -27.25
CA GLY A 107 -16.52 -0.57 -27.88
C GLY A 107 -16.55 0.31 -29.13
N LYS A 108 -15.40 0.77 -29.65
CA LYS A 108 -15.34 1.77 -30.76
C LYS A 108 -14.82 1.25 -32.10
N GLU A 109 -14.74 -0.07 -32.29
CA GLU A 109 -14.39 -0.71 -33.56
C GLU A 109 -15.62 -1.24 -34.32
N LYS A 110 -16.62 -0.41 -34.65
CA LYS A 110 -17.56 -0.73 -35.75
C LYS A 110 -18.45 0.45 -36.16
N ALA A 111 -17.90 1.33 -36.96
CA ALA A 111 -18.70 2.12 -37.89
C ALA A 111 -17.88 2.27 -39.17
N GLU A 112 -17.92 1.21 -39.99
CA GLU A 112 -17.41 1.21 -41.37
C GLU A 112 -18.09 2.35 -42.13
N ARG A 113 -17.33 3.43 -42.38
CA ARG A 113 -17.62 4.36 -43.46
C ARG A 113 -16.95 3.80 -44.72
N PRO A 114 -17.67 3.57 -45.82
CA PRO A 114 -17.07 3.14 -47.09
C PRO A 114 -16.19 4.27 -47.61
N VAL A 115 -14.87 4.00 -47.69
CA VAL A 115 -13.87 4.92 -48.22
C VAL A 115 -13.74 4.70 -49.73
N SER A 116 -13.91 5.78 -50.49
CA SER A 116 -13.71 5.83 -51.94
C SER A 116 -12.27 5.46 -52.35
N PRO A 117 -12.07 4.78 -53.50
CA PRO A 117 -10.83 4.08 -53.82
C PRO A 117 -9.65 4.91 -54.39
N GLU A 118 -9.66 6.24 -54.40
CA GLU A 118 -8.79 7.02 -55.32
C GLU A 118 -7.55 7.72 -54.71
N VAL A 119 -7.20 7.48 -53.44
CA VAL A 119 -5.97 8.04 -52.82
C VAL A 119 -5.19 6.91 -52.13
N LYS A 120 -4.59 6.02 -52.92
CA LYS A 120 -4.06 4.73 -52.40
C LYS A 120 -2.54 4.57 -52.40
N GLU A 121 -1.75 5.58 -52.79
CA GLU A 121 -0.30 5.36 -52.95
C GLU A 121 0.64 6.26 -52.12
N GLU A 122 0.21 7.39 -51.56
CA GLU A 122 1.17 8.32 -50.92
C GLU A 122 1.14 8.37 -49.37
N MET A 123 0.27 7.61 -48.71
CA MET A 123 0.12 7.62 -47.23
C MET A 123 0.71 6.38 -46.52
N ARG A 124 1.41 5.51 -47.25
CA ARG A 124 1.88 4.22 -46.71
C ARG A 124 3.17 4.31 -45.89
N GLU A 125 3.93 5.41 -45.98
CA GLU A 125 5.26 5.50 -45.36
C GLU A 125 5.29 6.27 -44.01
N ARG A 126 4.21 6.97 -43.63
CA ARG A 126 4.13 7.71 -42.36
C ARG A 126 3.42 6.96 -41.22
N GLN A 127 2.72 5.87 -41.51
CA GLN A 127 1.94 5.13 -40.50
C GLN A 127 2.77 4.08 -39.72
N GLU A 128 3.83 3.53 -40.30
CA GLU A 128 4.68 2.52 -39.65
C GLU A 128 5.48 3.05 -38.44
N GLY A 129 5.73 4.36 -38.34
CA GLY A 129 6.52 4.94 -37.24
C GLY A 129 5.75 5.16 -35.92
N VAL A 130 4.41 5.23 -35.97
CA VAL A 130 3.58 5.58 -34.80
C VAL A 130 3.10 4.33 -34.04
N GLU A 131 2.85 3.22 -34.74
CA GLU A 131 2.42 1.96 -34.12
C GLU A 131 3.53 1.33 -33.25
N VAL A 132 4.79 1.41 -33.70
CA VAL A 132 5.94 0.83 -32.97
C VAL A 132 6.14 1.49 -31.60
N ARG A 133 5.81 2.78 -31.44
CA ARG A 133 5.91 3.48 -30.15
C ARG A 133 4.83 3.08 -29.16
N GLN A 134 3.59 2.84 -29.62
CA GLN A 134 2.50 2.46 -28.72
C GLN A 134 2.68 1.03 -28.19
N GLU A 135 3.23 0.11 -28.98
CA GLU A 135 3.50 -1.26 -28.50
C GLU A 135 4.54 -1.31 -27.38
N ALA A 136 5.55 -0.44 -27.41
CA ALA A 136 6.56 -0.36 -26.36
C ALA A 136 5.95 0.12 -25.02
N ASP A 137 5.03 1.09 -25.07
CA ASP A 137 4.36 1.62 -23.88
C ASP A 137 3.40 0.59 -23.26
N ILE A 138 2.72 -0.21 -24.09
CA ILE A 138 1.83 -1.28 -23.59
C ILE A 138 2.64 -2.38 -22.88
N ARG A 139 3.80 -2.77 -23.41
CA ARG A 139 4.66 -3.78 -22.80
C ARG A 139 5.24 -3.32 -21.47
N THR A 140 5.66 -2.05 -21.38
CA THR A 140 6.18 -1.48 -20.13
C THR A 140 5.07 -1.38 -19.07
N LEU A 141 3.86 -0.95 -19.47
CA LEU A 141 2.70 -0.91 -18.57
C LEU A 141 2.32 -2.31 -18.07
N ALA A 142 2.27 -3.31 -18.95
CA ALA A 142 1.96 -4.69 -18.57
C ALA A 142 2.98 -5.24 -17.55
N GLY A 143 4.28 -4.96 -17.76
CA GLY A 143 5.32 -5.33 -16.80
C GLY A 143 5.15 -4.66 -15.44
N ALA A 144 4.85 -3.35 -15.42
CA ALA A 144 4.62 -2.62 -14.18
C ALA A 144 3.40 -3.12 -13.40
N VAL A 145 2.30 -3.45 -14.10
CA VAL A 145 1.09 -4.04 -13.50
C VAL A 145 1.40 -5.41 -12.89
N GLN A 146 2.21 -6.22 -13.57
CA GLN A 146 2.62 -7.54 -13.06
C GLN A 146 3.50 -7.41 -11.80
N GLU A 147 4.49 -6.52 -11.81
CA GLU A 147 5.34 -6.27 -10.63
C GLU A 147 4.51 -5.75 -9.44
N LEU A 148 3.56 -4.85 -9.70
CA LEU A 148 2.65 -4.35 -8.68
C LEU A 148 1.77 -5.47 -8.13
N GLY A 149 1.25 -6.36 -8.99
CA GLY A 149 0.50 -7.54 -8.58
C GLY A 149 1.29 -8.43 -7.61
N ALA A 150 2.54 -8.74 -7.95
CA ALA A 150 3.42 -9.54 -7.08
C ALA A 150 3.71 -8.86 -5.73
N LYS A 151 3.88 -7.53 -5.71
CA LYS A 151 4.05 -6.76 -4.46
C LYS A 151 2.80 -6.82 -3.59
N VAL A 152 1.62 -6.68 -4.20
CA VAL A 152 0.33 -6.74 -3.48
C VAL A 152 0.12 -8.13 -2.86
N GLU A 153 0.40 -9.20 -3.61
CA GLU A 153 0.33 -10.57 -3.09
C GLU A 153 1.27 -10.77 -1.89
N GLY A 154 2.53 -10.31 -1.98
CA GLY A 154 3.48 -10.40 -0.86
C GLY A 154 3.05 -9.62 0.40
N ILE A 155 2.39 -8.47 0.23
CA ILE A 155 1.82 -7.72 1.36
C ILE A 155 0.66 -8.50 1.99
N ILE A 156 -0.22 -9.09 1.18
CA ILE A 156 -1.35 -9.90 1.68
C ILE A 156 -0.85 -11.10 2.49
N GLU A 157 0.20 -11.79 2.03
CA GLU A 157 0.81 -12.89 2.78
C GLU A 157 1.40 -12.44 4.12
N THR A 158 2.06 -11.27 4.13
CA THR A 158 2.61 -10.66 5.35
C THR A 158 1.51 -10.36 6.37
N ILE A 159 0.38 -9.78 5.92
CA ILE A 159 -0.77 -9.47 6.77
C ILE A 159 -1.37 -10.74 7.36
N LYS A 160 -1.59 -11.78 6.54
CA LYS A 160 -2.14 -13.07 7.01
C LYS A 160 -1.24 -13.70 8.07
N LEU A 161 0.08 -13.65 7.87
CA LEU A 161 1.05 -14.17 8.81
C LEU A 161 1.03 -13.40 10.14
N ASP A 162 0.94 -12.06 10.09
CA ASP A 162 0.88 -11.24 11.30
C ASP A 162 -0.45 -11.41 12.05
N GLN A 163 -1.57 -11.57 11.35
CA GLN A 163 -2.84 -11.96 11.96
C GLN A 163 -2.72 -13.30 12.71
N ALA A 164 -2.07 -14.30 12.12
CA ALA A 164 -1.84 -15.59 12.77
C ALA A 164 -0.93 -15.48 14.02
N ARG A 165 -0.02 -14.51 14.04
CA ARG A 165 0.87 -14.23 15.19
C ARG A 165 0.20 -13.44 16.31
N LEU A 166 -0.83 -12.65 16.00
CA LEU A 166 -1.49 -11.75 16.94
C LEU A 166 -2.00 -12.48 18.19
N TYR A 167 -2.63 -13.65 18.01
CA TYR A 167 -3.16 -14.43 19.12
C TYR A 167 -2.07 -14.87 20.11
N ALA A 168 -0.92 -15.33 19.60
CA ALA A 168 0.20 -15.71 20.46
C ALA A 168 0.76 -14.48 21.21
N ARG A 169 0.94 -13.35 20.52
CA ARG A 169 1.42 -12.09 21.13
C ARG A 169 0.49 -11.59 22.24
N LEU A 170 -0.82 -11.64 22.03
CA LEU A 170 -1.82 -11.25 23.02
C LEU A 170 -1.78 -12.16 24.26
N MET A 171 -1.60 -13.47 24.08
CA MET A 171 -1.47 -14.40 25.21
C MET A 171 -0.15 -14.18 25.96
N ASN A 172 0.92 -13.79 25.25
CA ASN A 172 2.23 -13.54 25.84
C ASN A 172 2.27 -12.22 26.61
N SER A 173 1.49 -11.21 26.23
CA SER A 173 1.48 -9.91 26.92
C SER A 173 0.96 -10.02 28.36
N ILE A 174 0.07 -10.97 28.63
CA ILE A 174 -0.51 -11.25 29.95
C ILE A 174 0.23 -12.34 30.74
N VAL A 175 1.36 -12.84 30.23
CA VAL A 175 2.06 -13.99 30.84
C VAL A 175 2.57 -13.68 32.24
N THR A 176 2.94 -12.43 32.51
CA THR A 176 3.43 -11.98 33.82
C THR A 176 2.35 -11.96 34.89
N VAL A 177 1.09 -11.73 34.49
CA VAL A 177 -0.05 -11.67 35.40
C VAL A 177 -0.52 -13.09 35.75
N ASN A 178 -0.64 -13.96 34.74
CA ASN A 178 -1.30 -15.25 34.89
C ASN A 178 -0.35 -16.45 35.04
N LYS A 179 0.97 -16.24 34.96
CA LYS A 179 2.01 -17.29 35.00
C LYS A 179 1.76 -18.43 33.99
N MET A 180 1.15 -18.12 32.85
CA MET A 180 0.86 -19.11 31.81
C MET A 180 2.14 -19.47 31.02
N PRO A 181 2.15 -20.60 30.30
CA PRO A 181 3.19 -20.87 29.32
C PRO A 181 3.19 -19.84 28.18
N ILE A 182 4.37 -19.50 27.67
CA ILE A 182 4.51 -18.64 26.48
C ILE A 182 4.03 -19.42 25.25
N LYS A 183 3.20 -18.79 24.42
CA LYS A 183 2.80 -19.34 23.12
C LYS A 183 3.77 -18.89 22.03
N ALA A 184 4.27 -19.84 21.25
CA ALA A 184 5.13 -19.56 20.11
C ALA A 184 4.33 -18.95 18.95
N PRO A 185 4.67 -17.74 18.46
CA PRO A 185 4.13 -17.25 17.21
C PRO A 185 4.50 -18.17 16.03
N PRO A 186 3.61 -18.38 15.05
CA PRO A 186 3.95 -19.17 13.85
C PRO A 186 5.04 -18.46 13.01
N MET A 187 5.95 -19.25 12.47
CA MET A 187 6.91 -18.81 11.46
C MET A 187 6.23 -18.67 10.09
N ALA A 188 6.95 -18.18 9.08
CA ALA A 188 6.43 -18.06 7.70
C ALA A 188 5.92 -19.40 7.12
N ASN A 189 6.43 -20.54 7.61
CA ASN A 189 5.96 -21.87 7.23
C ASN A 189 4.71 -22.35 8.01
N GLY A 190 4.11 -21.49 8.84
CA GLY A 190 2.96 -21.79 9.70
C GLY A 190 3.27 -22.66 10.92
N LYS A 191 4.51 -23.16 11.07
CA LYS A 191 4.93 -24.01 12.20
C LYS A 191 5.61 -23.16 13.29
N PRO A 192 5.51 -23.55 14.57
CA PRO A 192 6.29 -22.92 15.63
C PRO A 192 7.78 -23.30 15.52
N PRO A 193 8.71 -22.44 15.96
CA PRO A 193 10.13 -22.78 16.02
C PRO A 193 10.40 -23.99 16.91
N GLN A 194 11.40 -24.79 16.55
CA GLN A 194 11.81 -25.94 17.36
C GLN A 194 12.42 -25.47 18.69
N ASN A 195 12.02 -26.12 19.80
CA ASN A 195 12.51 -25.83 21.15
C ASN A 195 12.27 -24.38 21.62
N PHE A 196 11.09 -23.83 21.28
CA PHE A 196 10.66 -22.53 21.78
C PHE A 196 10.51 -22.57 23.33
N PRO A 197 10.94 -21.52 24.07
CA PRO A 197 10.87 -21.50 25.53
C PRO A 197 9.41 -21.61 26.00
N ALA A 198 9.16 -22.46 27.01
CA ALA A 198 7.83 -22.67 27.54
C ALA A 198 7.44 -21.59 28.55
N THR A 199 8.41 -20.96 29.22
CA THR A 199 8.17 -19.99 30.30
C THR A 199 8.99 -18.71 30.12
N LYS A 200 8.56 -17.62 30.78
CA LYS A 200 9.34 -16.37 30.82
C LYS A 200 10.72 -16.58 31.42
N GLY A 201 10.83 -17.37 32.49
CA GLY A 201 12.11 -17.69 33.10
C GLY A 201 13.08 -18.36 32.11
N GLU A 202 12.61 -19.35 31.35
CA GLU A 202 13.40 -20.00 30.30
C GLU A 202 13.81 -19.03 29.20
N PHE A 203 12.89 -18.16 28.77
CA PHE A 203 13.16 -17.14 27.76
C PHE A 203 14.33 -16.24 28.18
N GLU A 204 14.30 -15.69 29.41
CA GLU A 204 15.33 -14.76 29.90
C GLU A 204 16.74 -15.39 29.98
N HIS A 205 16.81 -16.71 30.17
CA HIS A 205 18.05 -17.45 30.33
C HIS A 205 18.51 -18.17 29.05
N LEU A 206 17.92 -17.85 27.89
CA LEU A 206 18.40 -18.37 26.62
C LEU A 206 19.84 -17.93 26.33
N THR A 207 20.62 -18.80 25.69
CA THR A 207 21.96 -18.43 25.22
C THR A 207 21.85 -17.45 24.03
N LYS A 208 22.92 -16.69 23.80
CA LYS A 208 23.02 -15.78 22.64
C LYS A 208 22.66 -16.47 21.32
N GLU A 209 23.19 -17.67 21.11
CA GLU A 209 22.96 -18.49 19.91
C GLU A 209 21.47 -18.84 19.73
N ARG A 210 20.75 -19.07 20.85
CA ARG A 210 19.32 -19.38 20.82
C ARG A 210 18.47 -18.17 20.48
N TYR A 211 18.81 -16.98 20.99
CA TYR A 211 18.16 -15.74 20.56
C TYR A 211 18.38 -15.49 19.06
N GLU A 212 19.60 -15.68 18.56
CA GLU A 212 19.93 -15.51 17.15
C GLU A 212 19.17 -16.51 16.26
N ALA A 213 19.10 -17.78 16.66
CA ALA A 213 18.35 -18.80 15.94
C ALA A 213 16.85 -18.47 15.86
N LEU A 214 16.26 -17.99 16.95
CA LEU A 214 14.85 -17.59 16.97
C LEU A 214 14.60 -16.35 16.10
N LEU A 215 15.41 -15.30 16.22
CA LEU A 215 15.30 -14.10 15.37
C LEU A 215 15.44 -14.46 13.88
N LYS A 216 16.40 -15.31 13.53
CA LYS A 216 16.59 -15.81 12.16
C LYS A 216 15.35 -16.56 11.66
N SER A 217 14.76 -17.41 12.51
CA SER A 217 13.56 -18.19 12.16
C SER A 217 12.33 -17.32 11.87
N TYR A 218 12.25 -16.15 12.51
CA TYR A 218 11.19 -15.16 12.31
C TYR A 218 11.50 -14.12 11.24
N GLY A 219 12.67 -14.18 10.59
CA GLY A 219 13.11 -13.18 9.62
C GLY A 219 13.41 -11.81 10.26
N GLN A 220 13.69 -11.77 11.56
CA GLN A 220 14.01 -10.54 12.29
C GLN A 220 15.50 -10.20 12.16
N PRO A 221 15.88 -8.90 12.17
CA PRO A 221 17.28 -8.49 12.10
C PRO A 221 18.10 -9.01 13.29
N ILE A 222 19.28 -9.57 13.01
CA ILE A 222 20.20 -10.14 14.02
C ILE A 222 21.30 -9.11 14.37
N LYS A 223 20.91 -7.89 14.74
CA LYS A 223 21.84 -6.80 15.06
C LYS A 223 21.95 -6.61 16.58
N GLY A 224 23.11 -6.14 17.04
CA GLY A 224 23.35 -5.82 18.45
C GLY A 224 23.93 -6.94 19.32
N ASP A 225 24.10 -6.62 20.61
CA ASP A 225 24.57 -7.52 21.65
C ASP A 225 23.47 -8.49 22.11
N THR A 226 23.77 -9.35 23.09
CA THR A 226 22.80 -10.34 23.60
C THR A 226 21.55 -9.69 24.18
N ASN A 227 21.69 -8.52 24.82
CA ASN A 227 20.57 -7.80 25.39
C ASN A 227 19.69 -7.18 24.30
N ALA A 228 20.27 -6.54 23.27
CA ALA A 228 19.51 -6.03 22.14
C ALA A 228 18.74 -7.15 21.41
N LYS A 229 19.35 -8.32 21.25
CA LYS A 229 18.68 -9.50 20.64
C LYS A 229 17.56 -10.04 21.51
N ARG A 230 17.75 -10.07 22.82
CA ARG A 230 16.72 -10.44 23.79
C ARG A 230 15.54 -9.48 23.70
N GLU A 231 15.77 -8.16 23.75
CA GLU A 231 14.70 -7.16 23.66
C GLU A 231 13.97 -7.24 22.32
N ALA A 232 14.69 -7.33 21.20
CA ALA A 232 14.08 -7.46 19.88
C ALA A 232 13.19 -8.70 19.78
N LEU A 233 13.65 -9.84 20.34
CA LEU A 233 12.83 -11.04 20.38
C LEU A 233 11.65 -10.90 21.34
N ARG A 234 11.85 -10.28 22.51
CA ARG A 234 10.84 -10.03 23.54
C ARG A 234 9.68 -9.22 22.98
N GLU A 235 10.00 -8.11 22.31
CA GLU A 235 9.04 -7.26 21.60
C GLU A 235 8.31 -8.04 20.51
N PHE A 236 9.06 -8.77 19.67
CA PHE A 236 8.48 -9.52 18.56
C PHE A 236 7.47 -10.60 19.01
N ILE A 237 7.72 -11.28 20.12
CA ILE A 237 6.80 -12.32 20.64
C ILE A 237 5.71 -11.75 21.55
N GLY A 238 5.70 -10.44 21.81
CA GLY A 238 4.69 -9.77 22.62
C GLY A 238 4.86 -9.99 24.13
N LEU A 239 6.07 -10.24 24.61
CA LEU A 239 6.34 -10.28 26.05
C LEU A 239 6.46 -8.86 26.61
N PRO A 240 5.95 -8.59 27.83
CA PRO A 240 6.14 -7.30 28.47
C PRO A 240 7.64 -7.08 28.74
N GLY A 241 8.11 -5.87 28.40
CA GLY A 241 9.47 -5.43 28.66
C GLY A 241 9.87 -5.58 30.13
N GLU A 242 11.16 -5.65 30.38
CA GLU A 242 11.71 -5.50 31.71
C GLU A 242 11.59 -4.03 32.12
N THR A 243 10.40 -3.66 32.59
CA THR A 243 10.14 -2.34 33.14
C THR A 243 11.15 -2.06 34.24
N ALA A 244 11.88 -0.95 34.11
CA ALA A 244 12.91 -0.50 35.07
C ALA A 244 12.35 -0.24 36.49
N ASP A 245 11.03 -0.35 36.68
CA ASP A 245 10.29 -0.13 37.93
C ASP A 245 10.54 -1.20 39.02
N GLY A 246 11.41 -2.19 38.77
CA GLY A 246 11.77 -3.24 39.72
C GLY A 246 12.90 -2.92 40.69
N LYS A 247 13.56 -1.76 40.60
CA LYS A 247 14.50 -1.32 41.65
C LYS A 247 13.71 -0.82 42.88
N LYS A 248 13.26 -1.75 43.72
CA LYS A 248 13.02 -1.49 45.14
C LYS A 248 14.26 -1.87 45.95
#